data_AF-W2RY83-F1
#
_entry.id   AF-W2RY83-F1
#
_cell.length_a   1.000
_cell.length_b   1.000
_cell.length_c   1.000
_cell.angle_alpha   90.00
_cell.angle_beta   90.00
_cell.angle_gamma   90.00
#
_symmetry.space_group_name_H-M   'P 1'
#
loop_
_entity.id
_entity.type
_entity.pdbx_description
1 polymer ?
#
loop_
_entity_poly.entity_id
_entity_poly.type
_entity_poly.pdbx_seq_one_letter_code
_entity_poly.pdbx_strand_id
1 'polypeptide(L)'
;MLDWLAHGMVGPSLFAESQRNFHIDVLSIAQSHVHVMHALLAASALHIRFRSNPSLTQPPPRTLTAALASTNDDFAVVEAGHHLSATAGFRTALSSLSETTQIDPLLTTCMLLNMLSFAGLPEAEDDVRRWPFLGYGGEQPLHWLRIQLGFAPLMGGLSIKAKRGSAWLAFFEGLDHNVLYDERDGTEGVPEAWCAFWAIRDDDGIDGHRYLRVVRRLVSILAVWESVEAGNGATHDGRCLQYLQFMQGVDEAFICRLEARDAKALVVYGWFMAILTYTNHWWCRSRAVRECTAVVRYLDETYGAALDDWLGFMAKAVGYELKGSAIDRFLLEL
;
A
#
# COMPACT_ATOMS: atom_id res chain seq x y z
N MET A 1 20.34 -2.08 -12.85
CA MET A 1 18.87 -2.00 -13.06
C MET A 1 18.10 -3.04 -12.23
N LEU A 2 18.71 -4.18 -11.85
CA LEU A 2 18.03 -5.29 -11.17
C LEU A 2 18.35 -5.39 -9.66
N ASP A 3 19.57 -5.03 -9.23
CA ASP A 3 19.84 -4.64 -7.82
C ASP A 3 18.86 -3.57 -7.33
N TRP A 4 18.37 -2.75 -8.26
CA TRP A 4 17.46 -1.66 -7.99
C TRP A 4 16.03 -2.13 -7.66
N LEU A 5 15.55 -3.31 -8.07
CA LEU A 5 14.22 -3.77 -7.65
C LEU A 5 14.22 -4.27 -6.20
N ALA A 6 15.33 -4.88 -5.81
CA ALA A 6 15.59 -5.29 -4.46
C ALA A 6 15.83 -4.04 -3.57
N HIS A 7 16.59 -3.05 -4.05
CA HIS A 7 16.72 -1.72 -3.43
C HIS A 7 15.49 -0.79 -3.60
N GLY A 8 14.53 -1.10 -4.47
CA GLY A 8 13.47 -0.17 -4.91
C GLY A 8 12.07 -0.60 -4.49
N MET A 9 11.86 -1.89 -4.23
CA MET A 9 10.72 -2.37 -3.43
C MET A 9 10.97 -2.16 -1.92
N VAL A 10 12.23 -2.16 -1.51
CA VAL A 10 12.62 -2.24 -0.09
C VAL A 10 13.41 -1.01 0.37
N GLY A 11 14.03 -0.25 -0.52
CA GLY A 11 14.89 0.90 -0.17
C GLY A 11 16.36 0.52 0.04
N PRO A 12 17.32 1.42 -0.28
CA PRO A 12 18.74 1.14 -0.09
C PRO A 12 19.13 0.86 1.37
N SER A 13 18.42 1.44 2.34
CA SER A 13 18.64 1.26 3.78
C SER A 13 18.23 -0.12 4.28
N LEU A 14 16.99 -0.56 4.01
CA LEU A 14 16.54 -1.92 4.38
C LEU A 14 17.33 -3.01 3.64
N PHE A 15 17.73 -2.76 2.39
CA PHE A 15 18.54 -3.73 1.64
C PHE A 15 19.96 -3.87 2.21
N ALA A 16 20.56 -2.79 2.71
CA ALA A 16 21.88 -2.83 3.33
C ALA A 16 21.88 -3.55 4.69
N GLU A 17 20.80 -3.44 5.47
CA GLU A 17 20.62 -4.20 6.71
C GLU A 17 20.24 -5.67 6.46
N SER A 18 19.39 -5.97 5.47
CA SER A 18 18.94 -7.34 5.17
C SER A 18 20.00 -8.20 4.48
N GLN A 19 20.93 -7.58 3.74
CA GLN A 19 22.09 -8.26 3.12
C GLN A 19 22.97 -9.00 4.12
N ARG A 20 22.92 -8.66 5.42
CA ARG A 20 23.75 -9.37 6.40
C ARG A 20 23.30 -10.81 6.65
N ASN A 21 22.05 -11.21 6.33
CA ASN A 21 21.56 -12.56 6.61
C ASN A 21 20.63 -13.21 5.55
N PHE A 22 20.03 -12.47 4.61
CA PHE A 22 19.08 -13.05 3.63
C PHE A 22 19.35 -12.56 2.20
N HIS A 23 19.67 -13.47 1.28
CA HIS A 23 19.87 -13.19 -0.15
C HIS A 23 18.75 -13.81 -0.98
N ILE A 24 17.89 -12.99 -1.56
CA ILE A 24 16.82 -13.43 -2.48
C ILE A 24 17.24 -13.03 -3.90
N ASP A 25 17.67 -14.02 -4.68
CA ASP A 25 18.03 -13.80 -6.08
C ASP A 25 16.78 -13.87 -6.99
N VAL A 26 16.07 -12.74 -7.05
CA VAL A 26 14.88 -12.57 -7.90
C VAL A 26 15.18 -12.85 -9.37
N LEU A 27 16.43 -12.66 -9.83
CA LEU A 27 16.81 -12.91 -11.22
C LEU A 27 16.94 -14.39 -11.52
N SER A 28 17.61 -15.13 -10.66
CA SER A 28 17.70 -16.58 -10.79
C SER A 28 16.29 -17.21 -10.77
N ILE A 29 15.42 -16.71 -9.88
CA ILE A 29 14.02 -17.13 -9.82
C ILE A 29 13.32 -16.80 -11.14
N ALA A 30 13.46 -15.58 -11.67
CA ALA A 30 12.85 -15.14 -12.92
C ALA A 30 13.33 -15.95 -14.13
N GLN A 31 14.61 -16.27 -14.21
CA GLN A 31 15.18 -17.11 -15.28
C GLN A 31 14.61 -18.53 -15.26
N SER A 32 14.22 -19.03 -14.09
CA SER A 32 13.70 -20.39 -13.90
C SER A 32 12.17 -20.47 -13.99
N HIS A 33 11.47 -19.35 -13.81
CA HIS A 33 10.01 -19.31 -13.69
C HIS A 33 9.38 -18.23 -14.57
N VAL A 34 8.73 -18.66 -15.66
CA VAL A 34 8.15 -17.78 -16.70
C VAL A 34 7.18 -16.73 -16.14
N HIS A 35 6.37 -17.09 -15.13
CA HIS A 35 5.43 -16.16 -14.49
C HIS A 35 6.15 -15.05 -13.70
N VAL A 36 7.30 -15.36 -13.09
CA VAL A 36 8.15 -14.38 -12.40
C VAL A 36 8.85 -13.47 -13.41
N MET A 37 9.41 -14.04 -14.49
CA MET A 37 10.00 -13.26 -15.59
C MET A 37 9.00 -12.24 -16.14
N HIS A 38 7.77 -12.66 -16.46
CA HIS A 38 6.77 -11.74 -16.97
C HIS A 38 6.39 -10.66 -15.96
N ALA A 39 6.21 -11.00 -14.68
CA ALA A 39 5.90 -10.01 -13.64
C ALA A 39 7.05 -8.98 -13.50
N LEU A 40 8.29 -9.45 -13.56
CA LEU A 40 9.50 -8.65 -13.49
C LEU A 40 9.62 -7.68 -14.69
N LEU A 41 9.34 -8.18 -15.90
CA LEU A 41 9.37 -7.36 -17.13
C LEU A 41 8.25 -6.31 -17.13
N ALA A 42 7.05 -6.66 -16.64
CA ALA A 42 5.96 -5.69 -16.48
C ALA A 42 6.35 -4.58 -15.49
N ALA A 43 6.89 -4.94 -14.31
CA ALA A 43 7.35 -3.95 -13.32
C ALA A 43 8.46 -3.05 -13.88
N SER A 44 9.37 -3.62 -14.67
CA SER A 44 10.43 -2.89 -15.34
C SER A 44 9.90 -1.92 -16.38
N ALA A 45 8.95 -2.35 -17.22
CA ALA A 45 8.29 -1.49 -18.20
C ALA A 45 7.56 -0.32 -17.52
N LEU A 46 6.78 -0.59 -16.47
CA LEU A 46 6.08 0.45 -15.70
C LEU A 46 7.05 1.46 -15.08
N HIS A 47 8.18 1.00 -14.53
CA HIS A 47 9.19 1.91 -14.01
C HIS A 47 9.82 2.78 -15.10
N ILE A 48 10.12 2.21 -16.27
CA ILE A 48 10.64 2.98 -17.42
C ILE A 48 9.63 4.06 -17.80
N ARG A 49 8.33 3.74 -17.87
CA ARG A 49 7.26 4.72 -18.13
C ARG A 49 7.26 5.85 -17.09
N PHE A 50 7.32 5.49 -15.81
CA PHE A 50 7.40 6.47 -14.72
C PHE A 50 8.61 7.41 -14.86
N ARG A 51 9.78 6.89 -15.24
CA ARG A 51 11.00 7.70 -15.44
C ARG A 51 10.97 8.52 -16.73
N SER A 52 10.32 8.01 -17.75
CA SER A 52 10.24 8.64 -19.08
C SER A 52 9.16 9.72 -19.15
N ASN A 53 8.22 9.71 -18.20
CA ASN A 53 7.15 10.68 -18.11
C ASN A 53 7.28 11.55 -16.84
N PRO A 54 7.93 12.74 -16.94
CA PRO A 54 8.09 13.65 -15.80
C PRO A 54 6.77 14.06 -15.15
N SER A 55 5.65 14.03 -15.89
CA SER A 55 4.32 14.37 -15.36
C SER A 55 3.78 13.37 -14.32
N LEU A 56 4.35 12.15 -14.24
CA LEU A 56 4.05 11.17 -13.19
C LEU A 56 4.91 11.36 -11.92
N THR A 57 5.97 12.17 -12.01
CA THR A 57 6.97 12.40 -10.95
C THR A 57 6.82 13.73 -10.22
N GLN A 58 5.98 14.64 -10.72
CA GLN A 58 5.73 15.96 -10.12
C GLN A 58 4.22 16.21 -9.93
N PRO A 59 3.82 17.07 -8.97
CA PRO A 59 2.44 17.58 -8.92
C PRO A 59 2.07 18.22 -10.27
N PRO A 60 0.80 18.13 -10.69
CA PRO A 60 0.40 18.37 -12.08
C PRO A 60 0.78 19.79 -12.55
N PRO A 61 1.39 19.94 -13.75
CA PRO A 61 1.68 21.26 -14.31
C PRO A 61 0.38 21.95 -14.77
N ARG A 62 0.28 23.26 -14.51
CA ARG A 62 -0.91 24.12 -14.73
C ARG A 62 -1.36 24.30 -16.19
N THR A 63 -0.78 23.62 -17.18
CA THR A 63 -1.02 23.91 -18.60
C THR A 63 -1.20 22.66 -19.46
N LEU A 64 -2.35 22.62 -20.15
CA LEU A 64 -2.88 21.55 -21.02
C LEU A 64 -1.94 21.14 -22.18
N THR A 65 -1.03 22.03 -22.60
CA THR A 65 -0.18 21.87 -23.78
C THR A 65 0.99 20.90 -23.59
N ALA A 66 1.38 20.55 -22.36
CA ALA A 66 2.45 19.57 -22.10
C ALA A 66 1.95 18.12 -22.10
N ALA A 67 0.65 17.88 -21.85
CA ALA A 67 0.07 16.54 -21.75
C ALA A 67 -0.08 15.86 -23.12
N LEU A 68 -0.33 16.63 -24.18
CA LEU A 68 -0.69 16.13 -25.51
C LEU A 68 0.50 15.67 -26.38
N ALA A 69 1.75 15.79 -25.89
CA ALA A 69 2.95 15.49 -26.66
C ALA A 69 3.56 14.08 -26.41
N SER A 70 3.02 13.28 -25.49
CA SER A 70 3.65 12.02 -25.02
C SER A 70 3.02 10.73 -25.56
N THR A 71 2.20 10.80 -26.61
CA THR A 71 1.45 9.66 -27.14
C THR A 71 2.29 8.80 -28.08
N ASN A 72 3.24 8.05 -27.52
CA ASN A 72 3.68 6.77 -28.05
C ASN A 72 4.27 5.96 -26.89
N ASP A 73 3.40 5.48 -26.01
CA ASP A 73 3.80 4.70 -24.84
C ASP A 73 3.97 3.23 -25.21
N ASP A 74 4.98 2.93 -26.04
CA ASP A 74 5.33 1.57 -26.46
C ASP A 74 5.52 0.64 -25.24
N PHE A 75 5.95 1.21 -24.10
CA PHE A 75 6.12 0.48 -22.84
C PHE A 75 4.78 0.16 -22.15
N ALA A 76 3.71 0.91 -22.37
CA ALA A 76 2.38 0.57 -21.85
C ALA A 76 1.86 -0.75 -22.43
N VAL A 77 2.07 -0.96 -23.75
CA VAL A 77 1.68 -2.21 -24.43
C VAL A 77 2.53 -3.38 -23.92
N VAL A 78 3.84 -3.17 -23.76
CA VAL A 78 4.76 -4.18 -23.21
C VAL A 78 4.39 -4.53 -21.76
N GLU A 79 4.13 -3.52 -20.94
CA GLU A 79 3.68 -3.70 -19.55
C GLU A 79 2.40 -4.53 -19.51
N ALA A 80 1.36 -4.13 -20.25
CA ALA A 80 0.08 -4.82 -20.27
C ALA A 80 0.23 -6.28 -20.75
N GLY A 81 0.98 -6.51 -21.82
CA GLY A 81 1.23 -7.85 -22.36
C GLY A 81 1.94 -8.76 -21.34
N HIS A 82 2.96 -8.24 -20.66
CA HIS A 82 3.67 -8.99 -19.63
C HIS A 82 2.85 -9.14 -18.33
N HIS A 83 2.05 -8.16 -17.94
CA HIS A 83 1.16 -8.25 -16.78
C HIS A 83 0.11 -9.35 -16.98
N LEU A 84 -0.52 -9.41 -18.16
CA LEU A 84 -1.46 -10.47 -18.52
C LEU A 84 -0.79 -11.85 -18.53
N SER A 85 0.40 -11.94 -19.13
CA SER A 85 1.17 -13.20 -19.18
C SER A 85 1.61 -13.67 -17.79
N ALA A 86 2.03 -12.75 -16.93
CA ALA A 86 2.38 -13.02 -15.54
C ALA A 86 1.19 -13.56 -14.76
N THR A 87 0.03 -12.90 -14.88
CA THR A 87 -1.22 -13.30 -14.22
C THR A 87 -1.69 -14.68 -14.67
N ALA A 88 -1.68 -14.93 -15.98
CA ALA A 88 -2.05 -16.23 -16.54
C ALA A 88 -1.10 -17.35 -16.08
N GLY A 89 0.22 -17.10 -16.14
CA GLY A 89 1.24 -18.05 -15.70
C GLY A 89 1.18 -18.32 -14.19
N PHE A 90 0.93 -17.27 -13.40
CA PHE A 90 0.78 -17.38 -11.96
C PHE A 90 -0.43 -18.24 -11.59
N ARG A 91 -1.59 -18.01 -12.23
CA ARG A 91 -2.78 -18.84 -12.04
C ARG A 91 -2.51 -20.31 -12.38
N THR A 92 -1.82 -20.59 -13.48
CA THR A 92 -1.43 -21.95 -13.84
C THR A 92 -0.52 -22.59 -12.78
N ALA A 93 0.45 -21.84 -12.26
CA ALA A 93 1.36 -22.31 -11.22
C ALA A 93 0.65 -22.56 -9.88
N LEU A 94 -0.36 -21.74 -9.54
CA LEU A 94 -1.21 -21.97 -8.37
C LEU A 94 -2.08 -23.23 -8.53
N SER A 95 -2.63 -23.46 -9.71
CA SER A 95 -3.44 -24.67 -9.99
C SER A 95 -2.63 -25.97 -9.93
N SER A 96 -1.31 -25.91 -10.03
CA SER A 96 -0.39 -27.05 -9.94
C SER A 96 0.37 -27.14 -8.61
N LEU A 97 -0.11 -26.43 -7.58
CA LEU A 97 0.48 -26.47 -6.24
C LEU A 97 0.52 -27.89 -5.66
N SER A 98 1.68 -28.26 -5.11
CA SER A 98 1.95 -29.54 -4.46
C SER A 98 2.77 -29.31 -3.18
N GLU A 99 2.88 -30.33 -2.32
CA GLU A 99 3.67 -30.24 -1.09
C GLU A 99 5.17 -29.95 -1.32
N THR A 100 5.68 -30.23 -2.52
CA THR A 100 7.08 -30.02 -2.91
C THR A 100 7.29 -28.74 -3.72
N THR A 101 6.25 -27.95 -3.96
CA THR A 101 6.35 -26.73 -4.76
C THR A 101 7.22 -25.71 -4.03
N GLN A 102 8.21 -25.16 -4.75
CA GLN A 102 8.99 -24.02 -4.28
C GLN A 102 8.07 -22.80 -4.23
N ILE A 103 7.97 -22.16 -3.06
CA ILE A 103 7.01 -21.06 -2.85
C ILE A 103 7.59 -19.69 -3.17
N ASP A 104 8.92 -19.55 -3.17
CA ASP A 104 9.57 -18.27 -3.46
C ASP A 104 9.20 -17.70 -4.84
N PRO A 105 9.10 -18.47 -5.93
CA PRO A 105 8.58 -17.96 -7.21
C PRO A 105 7.15 -17.43 -7.11
N LEU A 106 6.27 -18.14 -6.40
CA LEU A 106 4.87 -17.74 -6.24
C LEU A 106 4.74 -16.47 -5.40
N LEU A 107 5.49 -16.38 -4.30
CA LEU A 107 5.55 -15.18 -3.45
C LEU A 107 6.12 -14.00 -4.23
N THR A 108 7.20 -14.22 -4.99
CA THR A 108 7.83 -13.18 -5.83
C THR A 108 6.83 -12.64 -6.86
N THR A 109 6.14 -13.51 -7.60
CA THR A 109 5.11 -13.05 -8.55
C THR A 109 3.95 -12.35 -7.87
N CYS A 110 3.46 -12.86 -6.73
CA CYS A 110 2.39 -12.22 -5.98
C CYS A 110 2.78 -10.80 -5.54
N MET A 111 3.99 -10.62 -4.97
CA MET A 111 4.50 -9.32 -4.57
C MET A 111 4.66 -8.35 -5.75
N LEU A 112 5.18 -8.83 -6.88
CA LEU A 112 5.32 -8.00 -8.08
C LEU A 112 3.96 -7.59 -8.68
N LEU A 113 2.97 -8.49 -8.69
CA LEU A 113 1.61 -8.16 -9.14
C LEU A 113 0.93 -7.16 -8.20
N ASN A 114 1.12 -7.31 -6.89
CA ASN A 114 0.65 -6.37 -5.88
C ASN A 114 1.28 -4.99 -6.05
N MET A 115 2.60 -4.94 -6.27
CA MET A 115 3.35 -3.71 -6.55
C MET A 115 2.88 -3.04 -7.84
N LEU A 116 2.72 -3.81 -8.93
CA LEU A 116 2.19 -3.32 -10.21
C LEU A 116 0.80 -2.71 -10.04
N SER A 117 -0.07 -3.39 -9.29
CA SER A 117 -1.41 -2.90 -8.99
C SER A 117 -1.38 -1.59 -8.19
N PHE A 118 -0.48 -1.49 -7.21
CA PHE A 118 -0.28 -0.27 -6.43
C PHE A 118 0.29 0.87 -7.30
N ALA A 119 1.26 0.60 -8.16
CA ALA A 119 1.89 1.61 -9.01
C ALA A 119 1.02 2.05 -10.19
N GLY A 120 0.16 1.16 -10.70
CA GLY A 120 -0.71 1.39 -11.84
C GLY A 120 -1.82 2.40 -11.53
N LEU A 121 -1.54 3.68 -11.74
CA LEU A 121 -2.50 4.75 -11.60
C LEU A 121 -3.20 5.05 -12.93
N PRO A 122 -4.54 5.14 -12.96
CA PRO A 122 -5.24 5.69 -14.11
C PRO A 122 -4.78 7.13 -14.38
N GLU A 123 -4.69 7.47 -15.66
CA GLU A 123 -4.51 8.85 -16.14
C GLU A 123 -5.81 9.63 -15.95
N ALA A 124 -6.14 10.01 -14.72
CA ALA A 124 -7.21 10.95 -14.46
C ALA A 124 -6.63 12.36 -14.34
N GLU A 125 -7.15 13.31 -15.14
CA GLU A 125 -6.68 14.70 -15.21
C GLU A 125 -7.07 15.54 -13.98
N ASP A 126 -8.19 15.23 -13.31
CA ASP A 126 -8.74 16.01 -12.19
C ASP A 126 -9.10 15.16 -10.95
N ASP A 127 -8.95 15.74 -9.75
CA ASP A 127 -9.26 15.05 -8.47
C ASP A 127 -10.75 14.75 -8.27
N VAL A 128 -11.66 15.57 -8.81
CA VAL A 128 -13.12 15.39 -8.70
C VAL A 128 -13.64 14.28 -9.61
N ARG A 129 -12.83 13.85 -10.59
CA ARG A 129 -13.11 12.69 -11.45
C ARG A 129 -12.49 11.40 -10.91
N ARG A 130 -12.11 11.37 -9.63
CA ARG A 130 -11.58 10.19 -8.95
C ARG A 130 -12.46 9.80 -7.78
N TRP A 131 -12.38 8.54 -7.38
CA TRP A 131 -12.92 8.11 -6.10
C TRP A 131 -12.23 8.93 -4.97
N PRO A 132 -12.94 9.36 -3.91
CA PRO A 132 -14.33 9.01 -3.55
C PRO A 132 -15.46 9.80 -4.24
N PHE A 133 -15.16 10.80 -5.08
CA PHE A 133 -16.16 11.69 -5.70
C PHE A 133 -16.96 11.08 -6.84
N LEU A 134 -16.45 10.00 -7.46
CA LEU A 134 -17.18 9.28 -8.51
C LEU A 134 -18.55 8.80 -8.01
N GLY A 135 -19.58 8.91 -8.86
CA GLY A 135 -20.91 8.38 -8.56
C GLY A 135 -20.96 6.85 -8.49
N TYR A 136 -22.10 6.30 -8.08
CA TYR A 136 -22.32 4.85 -8.12
C TYR A 136 -22.49 4.39 -9.58
N GLY A 137 -21.46 3.78 -10.18
CA GLY A 137 -21.56 3.21 -11.52
C GLY A 137 -20.26 2.67 -12.11
N GLY A 138 -20.28 1.40 -12.52
CA GLY A 138 -19.41 0.78 -13.53
C GLY A 138 -17.96 0.46 -13.13
N GLU A 139 -17.25 1.40 -12.52
CA GLU A 139 -15.83 1.24 -12.22
C GLU A 139 -15.61 0.74 -10.79
N GLN A 140 -14.62 -0.13 -10.60
CA GLN A 140 -14.19 -0.66 -9.31
C GLN A 140 -12.95 0.14 -8.86
N PRO A 141 -13.11 1.37 -8.31
CA PRO A 141 -11.99 2.29 -8.09
C PRO A 141 -10.94 1.73 -7.12
N LEU A 142 -11.35 0.85 -6.22
CA LEU A 142 -10.50 0.17 -5.24
C LEU A 142 -10.10 -1.25 -5.67
N HIS A 143 -10.22 -1.59 -6.96
CA HIS A 143 -9.78 -2.90 -7.46
C HIS A 143 -8.30 -3.17 -7.15
N TRP A 144 -7.46 -2.14 -7.20
CA TRP A 144 -6.05 -2.26 -6.86
C TRP A 144 -5.83 -2.71 -5.41
N LEU A 145 -6.70 -2.26 -4.50
CA LEU A 145 -6.67 -2.61 -3.08
C LEU A 145 -7.12 -4.06 -2.88
N ARG A 146 -8.13 -4.52 -3.65
CA ARG A 146 -8.56 -5.92 -3.65
C ARG A 146 -7.48 -6.88 -4.12
N ILE A 147 -6.66 -6.50 -5.11
CA ILE A 147 -5.55 -7.36 -5.57
C ILE A 147 -4.60 -7.69 -4.41
N GLN A 148 -4.38 -6.75 -3.49
CA GLN A 148 -3.52 -6.96 -2.32
C GLN A 148 -4.02 -8.10 -1.41
N LEU A 149 -5.33 -8.35 -1.37
CA LEU A 149 -5.94 -9.42 -0.57
C LEU A 149 -5.51 -10.82 -1.04
N GLY A 150 -4.93 -10.97 -2.23
CA GLY A 150 -4.48 -12.25 -2.76
C GLY A 150 -3.31 -12.88 -1.99
N PHE A 151 -2.57 -12.10 -1.20
CA PHE A 151 -1.39 -12.60 -0.48
C PHE A 151 -1.75 -13.50 0.72
N ALA A 152 -2.75 -13.13 1.50
CA ALA A 152 -3.19 -13.90 2.66
C ALA A 152 -3.69 -15.33 2.33
N PRO A 153 -4.59 -15.54 1.35
CA PRO A 153 -5.03 -16.89 0.97
C PRO A 153 -3.91 -17.70 0.31
N LEU A 154 -2.98 -17.05 -0.42
CA LEU A 154 -1.76 -17.72 -0.87
C LEU A 154 -1.00 -18.29 0.32
N MET A 155 -0.71 -17.47 1.34
CA MET A 155 -0.05 -17.91 2.56
C MET A 155 -0.83 -18.98 3.32
N GLY A 156 -2.15 -18.89 3.37
CA GLY A 156 -3.04 -19.87 4.00
C GLY A 156 -3.01 -21.23 3.31
N GLY A 157 -2.88 -21.25 1.98
CA GLY A 157 -2.87 -22.48 1.17
C GLY A 157 -1.55 -23.25 1.16
N LEU A 158 -0.46 -22.67 1.69
CA LEU A 158 0.86 -23.31 1.69
C LEU A 158 1.06 -24.26 2.86
N SER A 159 1.62 -25.44 2.59
CA SER A 159 1.97 -26.43 3.62
C SER A 159 3.09 -25.91 4.55
N ILE A 160 3.13 -26.37 5.80
CA ILE A 160 4.18 -26.02 6.77
C ILE A 160 5.58 -26.34 6.21
N LYS A 161 5.70 -27.46 5.47
CA LYS A 161 6.96 -27.89 4.85
C LYS A 161 7.40 -26.92 3.75
N ALA A 162 6.46 -26.45 2.92
CA ALA A 162 6.73 -25.48 1.88
C ALA A 162 7.18 -24.12 2.46
N LYS A 163 6.61 -23.72 3.61
CA LYS A 163 6.97 -22.48 4.31
C LYS A 163 8.41 -22.48 4.87
N ARG A 164 8.86 -23.59 5.47
CA ARG A 164 10.17 -23.68 6.17
C ARG A 164 11.40 -23.48 5.27
N GLY A 165 11.27 -23.57 3.95
CA GLY A 165 12.38 -23.43 3.00
C GLY A 165 12.42 -22.10 2.26
N SER A 166 11.54 -21.15 2.58
CA SER A 166 11.40 -19.90 1.82
C SER A 166 12.31 -18.80 2.32
N ALA A 167 13.07 -18.21 1.40
CA ALA A 167 13.89 -17.05 1.69
C ALA A 167 13.04 -15.80 1.97
N TRP A 168 11.89 -15.66 1.32
CA TRP A 168 10.94 -14.58 1.57
C TRP A 168 10.35 -14.63 2.98
N LEU A 169 9.93 -15.82 3.44
CA LEU A 169 9.35 -15.95 4.78
C LEU A 169 10.39 -15.68 5.88
N ALA A 170 11.62 -16.16 5.69
CA ALA A 170 12.70 -15.87 6.63
C ALA A 170 13.04 -14.37 6.68
N PHE A 171 13.02 -13.69 5.52
CA PHE A 171 13.16 -12.23 5.44
C PHE A 171 12.03 -11.51 6.19
N PHE A 172 10.78 -11.93 5.97
CA PHE A 172 9.61 -11.38 6.66
C PHE A 172 9.69 -11.57 8.18
N GLU A 173 10.00 -12.77 8.67
CA GLU A 173 10.23 -13.01 10.10
C GLU A 173 11.30 -12.09 10.70
N GLY A 174 12.35 -11.77 9.92
CA GLY A 174 13.42 -10.85 10.31
C GLY A 174 13.03 -9.36 10.37
N LEU A 175 11.90 -8.95 9.79
CA LEU A 175 11.40 -7.56 9.82
C LEU A 175 10.65 -7.19 11.11
N ASP A 176 10.77 -8.03 12.14
CA ASP A 176 10.05 -7.92 13.42
C ASP A 176 8.52 -7.86 13.23
N HIS A 177 8.00 -8.69 12.31
CA HIS A 177 6.58 -8.74 11.97
C HIS A 177 5.67 -8.97 13.18
N ASN A 178 6.15 -9.65 14.21
CA ASN A 178 5.34 -9.98 15.37
C ASN A 178 4.99 -8.75 16.22
N VAL A 179 5.84 -7.72 16.26
CA VAL A 179 5.58 -6.49 17.03
C VAL A 179 4.47 -5.65 16.40
N LEU A 180 4.22 -5.83 15.10
CA LEU A 180 3.23 -5.08 14.32
C LEU A 180 1.93 -5.88 14.08
N TYR A 181 1.88 -7.13 14.56
CA TYR A 181 0.74 -8.03 14.43
C TYR A 181 -0.06 -8.10 15.73
N ASP A 182 -0.76 -7.01 16.04
CA ASP A 182 -1.64 -6.92 17.21
C ASP A 182 -3.03 -7.49 16.90
N GLU A 183 -3.31 -8.71 17.39
CA GLU A 183 -4.61 -9.40 17.31
C GLU A 183 -5.35 -9.42 18.65
N ARG A 184 -5.00 -8.55 19.60
CA ARG A 184 -5.70 -8.49 20.89
C ARG A 184 -7.16 -8.04 20.71
N ASP A 185 -8.04 -8.55 21.56
CA ASP A 185 -9.40 -8.06 21.69
C ASP A 185 -9.44 -6.73 22.47
N GLY A 186 -10.59 -6.06 22.46
CA GLY A 186 -10.86 -4.93 23.33
C GLY A 186 -10.08 -3.65 22.99
N THR A 187 -9.91 -2.78 24.00
CA THR A 187 -9.30 -1.45 23.86
C THR A 187 -7.81 -1.40 24.17
N GLU A 188 -7.22 -2.48 24.67
CA GLU A 188 -5.83 -2.50 25.16
C GLU A 188 -4.85 -2.03 24.08
N GLY A 189 -4.10 -0.96 24.34
CA GLY A 189 -3.12 -0.38 23.41
C GLY A 189 -3.71 0.48 22.29
N VAL A 190 -5.03 0.71 22.27
CA VAL A 190 -5.69 1.65 21.36
C VAL A 190 -5.97 2.96 22.13
N PRO A 191 -5.61 4.14 21.60
CA PRO A 191 -5.88 5.41 22.29
C PRO A 191 -7.37 5.63 22.58
N GLU A 192 -7.71 6.24 23.72
CA GLU A 192 -9.10 6.42 24.15
C GLU A 192 -9.96 7.19 23.13
N ALA A 193 -9.40 8.27 22.56
CA ALA A 193 -10.06 9.04 21.50
C ALA A 193 -10.39 8.19 20.26
N TRP A 194 -9.54 7.20 19.95
CA TRP A 194 -9.74 6.27 18.85
C TRP A 194 -10.83 5.26 19.20
N CYS A 195 -10.81 4.71 20.42
CA CYS A 195 -11.89 3.86 20.91
C CYS A 195 -13.25 4.55 20.82
N ALA A 196 -13.34 5.82 21.25
CA ALA A 196 -14.55 6.62 21.14
C ALA A 196 -14.98 6.82 19.68
N PHE A 197 -14.05 7.20 18.80
CA PHE A 197 -14.36 7.47 17.39
C PHE A 197 -14.79 6.22 16.62
N TRP A 198 -14.12 5.08 16.78
CA TRP A 198 -14.50 3.81 16.13
C TRP A 198 -15.54 3.00 16.89
N ALA A 199 -15.93 3.45 18.09
CA ALA A 199 -16.85 2.77 19.01
C ALA A 199 -16.35 1.38 19.46
N ILE A 200 -15.05 1.26 19.69
CA ILE A 200 -14.39 0.04 20.21
C ILE A 200 -14.59 -0.02 21.72
N ARG A 201 -15.02 -1.18 22.22
CA ARG A 201 -15.26 -1.50 23.63
C ARG A 201 -14.33 -2.61 24.11
N ASP A 202 -14.24 -2.78 25.43
CA ASP A 202 -13.35 -3.77 26.05
C ASP A 202 -13.72 -5.22 25.71
N ASP A 203 -15.00 -5.48 25.41
CA ASP A 203 -15.54 -6.79 25.08
C ASP A 203 -15.61 -7.08 23.57
N ASP A 204 -15.16 -6.15 22.73
CA ASP A 204 -15.14 -6.33 21.28
C ASP A 204 -14.04 -7.31 20.87
N GLY A 205 -14.45 -8.39 20.19
CA GLY A 205 -13.52 -9.33 19.57
C GLY A 205 -12.91 -8.80 18.28
N ILE A 206 -11.63 -9.10 18.03
CA ILE A 206 -10.86 -8.69 16.85
C ILE A 206 -11.53 -9.07 15.51
N ASP A 207 -12.16 -10.24 15.47
CA ASP A 207 -12.91 -10.75 14.32
C ASP A 207 -14.36 -10.26 14.25
N GLY A 208 -14.92 -9.81 15.37
CA GLY A 208 -16.33 -9.40 15.47
C GLY A 208 -16.53 -7.91 15.20
N HIS A 209 -15.56 -7.07 15.58
CA HIS A 209 -15.67 -5.63 15.47
C HIS A 209 -15.28 -5.12 14.07
N ARG A 210 -16.08 -4.18 13.54
CA ARG A 210 -15.98 -3.71 12.14
C ARG A 210 -14.65 -3.03 11.79
N TYR A 211 -14.00 -2.42 12.77
CA TYR A 211 -12.81 -1.60 12.56
C TYR A 211 -11.60 -2.01 13.41
N LEU A 212 -11.77 -2.93 14.37
CA LEU A 212 -10.76 -3.11 15.42
C LEU A 212 -9.42 -3.55 14.81
N ARG A 213 -9.45 -4.53 13.91
CA ARG A 213 -8.25 -5.03 13.23
C ARG A 213 -7.51 -3.96 12.43
N VAL A 214 -8.22 -3.22 11.57
CA VAL A 214 -7.59 -2.15 10.77
C VAL A 214 -7.09 -0.99 11.63
N VAL A 215 -7.79 -0.67 12.72
CA VAL A 215 -7.37 0.36 13.68
C VAL A 215 -6.09 -0.08 14.40
N ARG A 216 -6.00 -1.32 14.88
CA ARG A 216 -4.79 -1.84 15.51
C ARG A 216 -3.60 -1.84 14.56
N ARG A 217 -3.81 -2.20 13.29
CA ARG A 217 -2.76 -2.10 12.27
C ARG A 217 -2.33 -0.66 12.05
N LEU A 218 -3.27 0.28 11.99
CA LEU A 218 -2.95 1.70 11.86
C LEU A 218 -2.14 2.22 13.06
N VAL A 219 -2.54 1.87 14.29
CA VAL A 219 -1.78 2.22 15.51
C VAL A 219 -0.36 1.66 15.46
N SER A 220 -0.22 0.41 15.03
CA SER A 220 1.10 -0.26 14.94
C SER A 220 2.03 0.44 13.94
N ILE A 221 1.55 0.77 12.75
CA ILE A 221 2.37 1.47 11.75
C ILE A 221 2.62 2.94 12.11
N LEU A 222 1.70 3.56 12.86
CA LEU A 222 1.86 4.92 13.34
C LEU A 222 2.98 5.00 14.38
N ALA A 223 3.07 4.04 15.30
CA ALA A 223 4.18 3.95 16.25
C ALA A 223 5.55 3.84 15.54
N VAL A 224 5.62 3.11 14.42
CA VAL A 224 6.82 3.04 13.57
C VAL A 224 7.11 4.40 12.93
N TRP A 225 6.08 5.07 12.42
CA TRP A 225 6.20 6.41 11.82
C TRP A 225 6.69 7.44 12.85
N GLU A 226 6.09 7.49 14.04
CA GLU A 226 6.47 8.38 15.14
C GLU A 226 7.91 8.13 15.61
N SER A 227 8.33 6.87 15.66
CA SER A 227 9.71 6.52 16.03
C SER A 227 10.73 7.10 15.04
N VAL A 228 10.41 7.12 13.74
CA VAL A 228 11.26 7.76 12.70
C VAL A 228 11.29 9.28 12.90
N GLU A 229 10.13 9.90 13.09
CA GLU A 229 10.01 11.35 13.31
C GLU A 229 10.71 11.82 14.59
N ALA A 230 10.76 10.97 15.62
CA ALA A 230 11.51 11.21 16.86
C ALA A 230 13.04 11.11 16.69
N GLY A 231 13.55 10.81 15.50
CA GLY A 231 14.98 10.84 15.19
C GLY A 231 15.75 9.58 15.59
N ASN A 232 15.12 8.41 15.56
CA ASN A 232 15.75 7.12 15.88
C ASN A 232 16.88 6.67 14.91
N GLY A 233 17.25 7.50 13.92
CA GLY A 233 18.28 7.22 12.92
C GLY A 233 17.79 6.42 11.70
N ALA A 234 16.53 5.98 11.66
CA ALA A 234 15.93 5.34 10.50
C ALA A 234 15.28 6.37 9.55
N THR A 235 14.92 5.92 8.35
CA THR A 235 14.19 6.74 7.36
C THR A 235 12.85 6.09 7.02
N HIS A 236 11.86 6.88 6.61
CA HIS A 236 10.57 6.34 6.15
C HIS A 236 10.73 5.38 4.97
N ASP A 237 11.69 5.65 4.06
CA ASP A 237 12.01 4.75 2.95
C ASP A 237 12.44 3.36 3.43
N GLY A 238 13.24 3.31 4.51
CA GLY A 238 13.66 2.10 5.21
C GLY A 238 12.60 1.49 6.12
N ARG A 239 11.39 2.05 6.17
CA ARG A 239 10.26 1.51 6.96
C ARG A 239 9.04 1.21 6.08
N CYS A 240 9.14 1.43 4.76
CA CYS A 240 8.03 1.29 3.83
C CYS A 240 7.35 -0.09 3.90
N LEU A 241 8.11 -1.19 3.95
CA LEU A 241 7.54 -2.52 4.10
C LEU A 241 6.79 -2.73 5.42
N GLN A 242 7.21 -2.06 6.50
CA GLN A 242 6.49 -2.10 7.78
C GLN A 242 5.18 -1.33 7.69
N TYR A 243 5.13 -0.19 6.98
CA TYR A 243 3.87 0.52 6.72
C TYR A 243 2.88 -0.31 5.89
N LEU A 244 3.36 -1.09 4.91
CA LEU A 244 2.51 -1.98 4.11
C LEU A 244 1.84 -3.09 4.92
N GLN A 245 2.28 -3.36 6.16
CA GLN A 245 1.62 -4.34 7.03
C GLN A 245 0.21 -3.91 7.43
N PHE A 246 -0.17 -2.65 7.22
CA PHE A 246 -1.57 -2.21 7.21
C PHE A 246 -2.48 -3.18 6.44
N MET A 247 -1.99 -3.65 5.28
CA MET A 247 -2.75 -4.53 4.38
C MET A 247 -3.13 -5.87 5.02
N GLN A 248 -2.46 -6.29 6.08
CA GLN A 248 -2.79 -7.52 6.80
C GLN A 248 -4.07 -7.39 7.64
N GLY A 249 -4.51 -6.17 7.94
CA GLY A 249 -5.78 -5.93 8.61
C GLY A 249 -6.94 -5.66 7.67
N VAL A 250 -6.67 -5.45 6.37
CA VAL A 250 -7.68 -5.12 5.37
C VAL A 250 -8.35 -6.41 4.88
N ASP A 251 -9.68 -6.43 4.92
CA ASP A 251 -10.51 -7.52 4.40
C ASP A 251 -11.54 -6.99 3.39
N GLU A 252 -12.28 -7.90 2.74
CA GLU A 252 -13.31 -7.51 1.76
C GLU A 252 -14.40 -6.65 2.41
N ALA A 253 -14.74 -6.90 3.68
CA ALA A 253 -15.75 -6.12 4.40
C ALA A 253 -15.32 -4.66 4.57
N PHE A 254 -14.05 -4.41 4.87
CA PHE A 254 -13.47 -3.06 4.94
C PHE A 254 -13.46 -2.39 3.57
N ILE A 255 -13.09 -3.10 2.50
CA ILE A 255 -13.15 -2.54 1.14
C ILE A 255 -14.59 -2.16 0.78
N CYS A 256 -15.58 -2.99 1.07
CA CYS A 256 -16.99 -2.63 0.85
C CYS A 256 -17.39 -1.37 1.64
N ARG A 257 -16.88 -1.17 2.86
CA ARG A 257 -17.12 0.07 3.63
C ARG A 257 -16.49 1.29 2.97
N LEU A 258 -15.28 1.16 2.43
CA LEU A 258 -14.65 2.24 1.65
C LEU A 258 -15.47 2.58 0.40
N GLU A 259 -15.94 1.58 -0.34
CA GLU A 259 -16.81 1.79 -1.51
C GLU A 259 -18.15 2.42 -1.15
N ALA A 260 -18.68 2.10 0.03
CA ALA A 260 -19.84 2.76 0.61
C ALA A 260 -19.55 4.17 1.16
N ARG A 261 -18.30 4.64 1.07
CA ARG A 261 -17.82 5.94 1.57
C ARG A 261 -18.10 6.12 3.06
N ASP A 262 -18.00 5.04 3.82
CA ASP A 262 -18.10 5.08 5.27
C ASP A 262 -16.99 6.00 5.83
N ALA A 263 -17.39 7.04 6.55
CA ALA A 263 -16.49 8.07 7.05
C ALA A 263 -15.33 7.48 7.88
N LYS A 264 -15.65 6.53 8.78
CA LYS A 264 -14.68 5.91 9.67
C LYS A 264 -13.66 5.05 8.91
N ALA A 265 -14.11 4.32 7.89
CA ALA A 265 -13.21 3.56 7.01
C ALA A 265 -12.31 4.51 6.20
N LEU A 266 -12.87 5.59 5.66
CA LEU A 266 -12.12 6.60 4.90
C LEU A 266 -11.04 7.28 5.75
N VAL A 267 -11.31 7.59 7.02
CA VAL A 267 -10.30 8.16 7.93
C VAL A 267 -9.13 7.20 8.11
N VAL A 268 -9.38 5.93 8.45
CA VAL A 268 -8.31 4.93 8.66
C VAL A 268 -7.48 4.73 7.38
N TYR A 269 -8.16 4.61 6.23
CA TYR A 269 -7.49 4.46 4.94
C TYR A 269 -6.70 5.70 4.54
N GLY A 270 -7.25 6.89 4.74
CA GLY A 270 -6.58 8.15 4.45
C GLY A 270 -5.33 8.37 5.32
N TRP A 271 -5.37 7.97 6.60
CA TRP A 271 -4.19 7.98 7.46
C TRP A 271 -3.10 7.02 7.00
N PHE A 272 -3.47 5.81 6.57
CA PHE A 272 -2.50 4.88 5.95
C PHE A 272 -1.86 5.50 4.70
N MET A 273 -2.66 6.12 3.82
CA MET A 273 -2.14 6.80 2.64
C MET A 273 -1.25 7.99 3.00
N ALA A 274 -1.62 8.77 4.02
CA ALA A 274 -0.81 9.87 4.56
C ALA A 274 0.55 9.38 5.05
N ILE A 275 0.63 8.28 5.80
CA ILE A 275 1.90 7.68 6.24
C ILE A 275 2.77 7.31 5.02
N LEU A 276 2.18 6.72 3.99
CA LEU A 276 2.92 6.34 2.79
C LEU A 276 3.46 7.53 1.97
N THR A 277 2.91 8.75 2.10
CA THR A 277 3.44 9.93 1.38
C THR A 277 4.85 10.33 1.85
N TYR A 278 5.22 9.94 3.07
CA TYR A 278 6.55 10.16 3.64
C TYR A 278 7.62 9.27 3.01
N THR A 279 7.21 8.22 2.29
CA THR A 279 8.13 7.39 1.51
C THR A 279 8.37 8.00 0.12
N ASN A 280 9.59 7.86 -0.38
CA ASN A 280 10.02 8.31 -1.70
C ASN A 280 10.21 7.14 -2.67
N HIS A 281 9.37 6.12 -2.53
CA HIS A 281 9.33 4.99 -3.45
C HIS A 281 8.43 5.31 -4.65
N TRP A 282 9.01 5.18 -5.85
CA TRP A 282 8.36 5.52 -7.11
C TRP A 282 7.00 4.82 -7.32
N TRP A 283 6.87 3.59 -6.81
CA TRP A 283 5.72 2.73 -7.03
C TRP A 283 4.55 3.00 -6.08
N CYS A 284 4.77 3.67 -4.94
CA CYS A 284 3.68 3.96 -4.00
C CYS A 284 3.40 5.44 -3.80
N ARG A 285 4.40 6.31 -3.85
CA ARG A 285 4.27 7.72 -3.45
C ARG A 285 3.16 8.44 -4.23
N SER A 286 3.14 8.27 -5.55
CA SER A 286 2.14 8.94 -6.40
C SER A 286 0.71 8.51 -6.08
N ARG A 287 0.49 7.22 -5.75
CA ARG A 287 -0.84 6.75 -5.30
C ARG A 287 -1.16 7.30 -3.92
N ALA A 288 -0.23 7.17 -2.97
CA ALA A 288 -0.41 7.63 -1.60
C ALA A 288 -0.84 9.10 -1.55
N VAL A 289 -0.13 9.98 -2.27
CA VAL A 289 -0.48 11.41 -2.35
C VAL A 289 -1.85 11.60 -2.98
N ARG A 290 -2.12 10.99 -4.14
CA ARG A 290 -3.41 11.17 -4.85
C ARG A 290 -4.61 10.69 -4.04
N GLU A 291 -4.50 9.50 -3.46
CA GLU A 291 -5.57 8.90 -2.64
C GLU A 291 -5.78 9.70 -1.36
N CYS A 292 -4.71 10.08 -0.66
CA CYS A 292 -4.81 10.90 0.55
C CYS A 292 -5.44 12.28 0.25
N THR A 293 -5.02 12.96 -0.83
CA THR A 293 -5.61 14.24 -1.25
C THR A 293 -7.10 14.10 -1.57
N ALA A 294 -7.49 13.05 -2.31
CA ALA A 294 -8.89 12.84 -2.66
C ALA A 294 -9.74 12.54 -1.41
N VAL A 295 -9.23 11.70 -0.50
CA VAL A 295 -9.92 11.33 0.74
C VAL A 295 -10.06 12.52 1.69
N VAL A 296 -8.97 13.25 1.98
CA VAL A 296 -9.04 14.39 2.91
C VAL A 296 -9.97 15.48 2.39
N ARG A 297 -9.92 15.76 1.08
CA ARG A 297 -10.84 16.70 0.44
C ARG A 297 -12.29 16.22 0.54
N TYR A 298 -12.55 14.95 0.24
CA TYR A 298 -13.90 14.40 0.31
C TYR A 298 -14.48 14.48 1.73
N LEU A 299 -13.66 14.15 2.74
CA LEU A 299 -14.08 14.19 4.14
C LEU A 299 -14.31 15.62 4.62
N ASP A 300 -13.44 16.57 4.28
CA ASP A 300 -13.61 17.99 4.59
C ASP A 300 -14.88 18.57 3.93
N GLU A 301 -15.11 18.23 2.65
CA GLU A 301 -16.29 18.70 1.91
C GLU A 301 -17.62 18.11 2.39
N THR A 302 -17.60 16.87 2.87
CA THR A 302 -18.82 16.12 3.22
C THR A 302 -19.17 16.22 4.70
N TYR A 303 -18.18 16.17 5.58
CA TYR A 303 -18.37 16.10 7.04
C TYR A 303 -17.86 17.35 7.77
N GLY A 304 -16.91 18.09 7.18
CA GLY A 304 -16.33 19.32 7.73
C GLY A 304 -15.95 19.17 9.20
N ALA A 305 -16.44 20.11 10.02
CA ALA A 305 -16.15 20.23 11.45
C ALA A 305 -16.37 18.94 12.28
N ALA A 306 -17.22 18.02 11.81
CA ALA A 306 -17.45 16.75 12.52
C ALA A 306 -16.21 15.84 12.55
N LEU A 307 -15.25 16.05 11.65
CA LEU A 307 -14.03 15.23 11.54
C LEU A 307 -12.73 16.03 11.68
N ASP A 308 -12.76 17.33 12.01
CA ASP A 308 -11.58 18.21 12.01
C ASP A 308 -10.37 17.61 12.75
N ASP A 309 -10.59 17.01 13.93
CA ASP A 309 -9.56 16.38 14.76
C ASP A 309 -8.85 15.20 14.05
N TRP A 310 -9.47 14.61 13.03
CA TRP A 310 -8.97 13.48 12.27
C TRP A 310 -8.36 13.87 10.93
N LEU A 311 -8.63 15.08 10.42
CA LEU A 311 -8.19 15.51 9.09
C LEU A 311 -6.80 16.14 9.09
N GLY A 312 -6.36 16.72 10.21
CA GLY A 312 -5.12 17.50 10.30
C GLY A 312 -3.87 16.74 9.83
N PHE A 313 -3.72 15.47 10.24
CA PHE A 313 -2.58 14.65 9.82
C PHE A 313 -2.56 14.41 8.30
N MET A 314 -3.69 14.00 7.72
CA MET A 314 -3.83 13.78 6.27
C MET A 314 -3.59 15.07 5.49
N ALA A 315 -4.20 16.17 5.94
CA ALA A 315 -4.10 17.48 5.31
C ALA A 315 -2.63 17.95 5.26
N LYS A 316 -1.92 17.85 6.39
CA LYS A 316 -0.48 18.15 6.48
C LYS A 316 0.35 17.29 5.53
N ALA A 317 0.08 15.98 5.48
CA ALA A 317 0.86 15.03 4.68
C ALA A 317 0.81 15.29 3.17
N VAL A 318 -0.24 15.95 2.67
CA VAL A 318 -0.40 16.28 1.24
C VAL A 318 -0.48 17.77 0.94
N GLY A 319 -0.36 18.64 1.95
CA GLY A 319 -0.47 20.10 1.79
C GLY A 319 -1.88 20.57 1.39
N TYR A 320 -2.92 19.89 1.85
CA TYR A 320 -4.31 20.32 1.68
C TYR A 320 -4.71 21.33 2.76
N GLU A 321 -5.36 22.42 2.37
CA GLU A 321 -5.90 23.43 3.29
C GLU A 321 -7.36 23.10 3.63
N LEU A 322 -7.64 22.82 4.91
CA LEU A 322 -8.98 22.50 5.39
C LEU A 322 -9.88 23.73 5.34
N LYS A 323 -11.12 23.57 4.87
CA LYS A 323 -12.12 24.66 4.78
C LYS A 323 -12.52 25.22 6.15
N GLY A 324 -12.40 24.41 7.20
CA GLY A 324 -12.81 24.74 8.58
C GLY A 324 -11.71 25.30 9.49
N SER A 325 -10.42 25.22 9.13
CA SER A 325 -9.37 25.63 10.07
C SER A 325 -9.14 27.15 10.03
N ALA A 326 -9.77 27.84 10.98
CA ALA A 326 -9.06 28.87 11.70
C ALA A 326 -7.79 28.21 12.29
N ILE A 327 -6.64 28.64 11.78
CA ILE A 327 -5.29 28.36 12.26
C ILE A 327 -5.28 28.36 13.81
N ASP A 328 -4.77 27.30 14.46
CA ASP A 328 -4.14 27.29 15.82
C ASP A 328 -4.41 26.09 16.77
N ARG A 329 -4.64 24.83 16.35
CA ARG A 329 -4.85 23.75 17.36
C ARG A 329 -4.16 22.39 17.27
N PHE A 330 -3.15 22.18 16.43
CA PHE A 330 -2.50 20.85 16.34
C PHE A 330 -0.99 20.81 16.60
N LEU A 331 -0.40 21.85 17.20
CA LEU A 331 1.05 21.88 17.49
C LEU A 331 1.42 21.82 18.97
N LEU A 332 0.53 21.41 19.88
CA LEU A 332 0.87 21.38 21.30
C LEU A 332 0.73 20.05 22.05
N GLU A 333 0.11 19.01 21.51
CA GLU A 333 -0.02 17.73 22.25
C GLU A 333 0.05 16.49 21.37
N LEU A 334 1.22 16.24 20.76
CA LEU A 334 1.69 14.88 20.46
C LEU A 334 3.09 14.71 21.05
#